data_AF-A0A9D1I2P4-F1
#
_entry.id   AF-A0A9D1I2P4-F1
#
_cell.length_a   1.000
_cell.length_b   1.000
_cell.length_c   1.000
_cell.angle_alpha   90.00
_cell.angle_beta   90.00
_cell.angle_gamma   90.00
#
_symmetry.space_group_name_H-M   'P 1'
#
loop_
_entity.id
_entity.type
_entity.pdbx_description
1 polymer ?
#
loop_
_entity_poly.entity_id
_entity_poly.type
_entity_poly.pdbx_seq_one_letter_code
_entity_poly.pdbx_strand_id
1 'polypeptide(L)' 'MREVDPMTTPRAKSWQLYKDATMPMVTIFKTLDVSPLVRLKESGYRFNMLMCFCTAQAAHKTPQFRLLPAGEKML' A
#
# COMPACT_ATOMS: atom_id res chain seq x y z
N MET A 1 -10.81 1.88 14.19
CA MET A 1 -9.98 2.95 13.59
C MET A 1 -9.55 3.86 14.73
N ARG A 2 -8.27 4.17 14.86
CA ARG A 2 -7.73 4.94 16.00
C ARG A 2 -6.97 6.14 15.44
N GLU A 3 -7.30 7.32 15.91
CA GLU A 3 -6.53 8.52 15.59
C GLU A 3 -5.14 8.45 16.23
N VAL A 4 -4.12 8.80 15.46
CA VAL A 4 -2.72 8.88 15.88
C VAL A 4 -2.16 10.24 15.51
N ASP A 5 -1.25 10.77 16.33
CA ASP A 5 -0.55 12.00 16.00
C ASP A 5 0.41 11.73 14.83
N PRO A 6 0.22 12.36 13.65
CA PRO A 6 1.08 12.19 12.49
C PRO A 6 2.56 12.40 12.78
N MET A 7 2.87 13.33 13.70
CA MET A 7 4.23 13.72 14.07
C MET A 7 4.97 12.68 14.90
N THR A 8 4.23 11.77 15.53
CA THR A 8 4.79 10.64 16.29
C THR A 8 5.00 9.39 15.42
N THR A 9 4.61 9.44 14.15
CA THR A 9 4.72 8.30 13.23
C THR A 9 5.95 8.39 12.33
N PRO A 10 6.41 7.27 11.74
CA PRO A 10 7.42 7.29 10.68
C PRO A 10 7.04 8.12 9.43
N ARG A 11 5.78 8.56 9.30
CA ARG A 11 5.29 9.39 8.18
C ARG A 11 5.33 10.89 8.47
N ALA A 12 5.85 11.35 9.62
CA ALA A 12 5.88 12.76 10.00
C ALA A 12 6.42 13.69 8.88
N LYS A 13 7.55 13.35 8.26
CA LYS A 13 8.12 14.14 7.16
C LYS A 13 7.22 14.16 5.91
N SER A 14 6.61 13.03 5.58
CA SER A 14 5.65 12.94 4.46
C SER A 14 4.40 13.78 4.74
N TRP A 15 3.93 13.80 5.98
CA TRP A 15 2.78 14.60 6.39
C TRP A 15 3.05 16.09 6.22
N GLN A 16 4.17 16.58 6.74
CA GLN A 16 4.54 18.01 6.62
C GLN A 16 4.67 18.47 5.17
N LEU A 17 5.22 17.64 4.29
CA LEU A 17 5.47 18.00 2.90
C LEU A 17 4.22 17.92 2.02
N TYR A 18 3.31 16.98 2.30
CA TYR A 18 2.28 16.59 1.34
C TYR A 18 0.84 16.69 1.84
N LYS A 19 0.57 16.99 3.13
CA LYS A 19 -0.81 17.06 3.63
C LYS A 19 -1.67 18.10 2.90
N ASP A 20 -1.06 19.22 2.52
CA ASP A 20 -1.71 20.36 1.87
C ASP A 20 -1.49 20.39 0.35
N ALA A 21 -0.85 19.35 -0.21
CA ALA A 21 -0.62 19.30 -1.64
C ALA A 21 -1.93 19.04 -2.39
N THR A 22 -2.18 19.79 -3.46
CA THR A 22 -3.38 19.65 -4.29
C THR A 22 -3.50 18.25 -4.92
N MET A 23 -2.37 17.57 -5.12
CA MET A 23 -2.30 16.21 -5.65
C MET A 23 -1.14 15.42 -5.00
N PRO A 24 -1.35 14.79 -3.83
CA PRO A 24 -0.29 14.15 -3.05
C PRO A 24 0.02 12.71 -3.52
N MET A 25 -0.37 12.34 -4.73
CA MET A 25 -0.26 10.98 -5.25
C MET A 25 0.70 10.92 -6.43
N VAL A 26 1.51 9.86 -6.45
CA VAL A 26 2.39 9.53 -7.57
C VAL A 26 2.10 8.10 -7.99
N THR A 27 2.01 7.87 -9.30
CA THR A 27 1.84 6.53 -9.87
C THR A 27 3.15 6.06 -10.46
N ILE A 28 3.61 4.88 -10.02
CA ILE A 28 4.83 4.24 -10.50
C ILE A 28 4.43 2.97 -11.26
N PHE A 29 5.07 2.74 -12.41
CA PHE A 29 4.88 1.53 -13.22
C PHE A 29 6.11 0.63 -13.13
N LYS A 30 5.89 -0.66 -12.90
CA LYS A 30 6.94 -1.68 -12.87
C LYS A 30 6.41 -2.98 -13.45
N THR A 31 7.16 -3.55 -14.39
CA THR A 31 6.92 -4.91 -14.89
C THR A 31 7.38 -5.93 -13.84
N LEU A 32 6.48 -6.85 -13.46
CA LEU A 32 6.75 -7.95 -12.54
C LEU A 32 6.79 -9.27 -13.32
N ASP A 33 7.74 -10.14 -13.00
CA ASP A 33 7.72 -11.52 -13.49
C ASP A 33 6.68 -12.32 -12.69
N VAL A 34 5.65 -12.78 -13.40
CA VAL A 34 4.52 -13.54 -12.84
C VAL A 34 4.57 -15.02 -13.20
N SER A 35 5.67 -15.50 -13.79
CA SER A 35 5.88 -16.91 -14.15
C SER A 35 5.55 -17.89 -13.00
N PRO A 36 5.92 -17.64 -11.73
CA PRO A 36 5.53 -18.51 -10.62
C PRO A 36 4.01 -18.60 -10.40
N LEU A 37 3.28 -17.50 -10.59
CA LEU A 37 1.83 -17.44 -10.40
C LEU A 37 1.10 -18.15 -11.56
N VAL A 38 1.63 -18.06 -12.79
CA VAL A 38 1.09 -18.78 -13.94
C VAL A 38 1.15 -20.29 -13.71
N ARG A 39 2.28 -20.81 -13.21
CA ARG A 39 2.41 -22.23 -12.84
C ARG A 39 1.40 -22.68 -11.77
N LEU A 40 1.17 -21.85 -10.75
CA LEU A 40 0.15 -22.13 -9.73
C LEU A 40 -1.28 -22.07 -10.30
N LYS A 41 -1.54 -21.19 -11.27
CA LYS A 41 -2.82 -21.12 -11.96
C LYS A 41 -3.12 -22.40 -12.74
N GLU A 42 -2.10 -23.05 -13.30
CA GLU A 42 -2.25 -24.37 -13.97
C GLU A 42 -2.68 -25.47 -12.99
N SER A 43 -2.41 -25.30 -11.69
CA SER A 43 -2.88 -26.19 -10.62
C SER A 43 -4.35 -25.96 -10.20
N GLY A 44 -5.07 -25.03 -10.85
CA GLY A 44 -6.50 -24.76 -10.61
C GLY A 44 -6.81 -23.47 -9.86
N TYR A 45 -5.79 -22.69 -9.45
CA TYR A 45 -6.01 -21.41 -8.77
C TYR A 45 -6.32 -20.27 -9.76
N ARG A 46 -7.17 -19.31 -9.36
CA ARG A 46 -7.47 -18.13 -10.19
C ARG A 46 -6.31 -17.12 -10.13
N PHE A 47 -5.82 -16.67 -11.28
CA PHE A 47 -4.70 -15.72 -11.36
C PHE A 47 -4.94 -14.42 -10.56
N ASN A 48 -6.12 -13.80 -10.70
CA ASN A 48 -6.46 -12.57 -9.98
C ASN A 48 -6.43 -12.77 -8.45
N MET A 49 -6.84 -13.95 -7.97
CA MET A 49 -6.79 -14.28 -6.55
C MET A 49 -5.33 -14.42 -6.06
N LEU A 50 -4.45 -15.06 -6.84
CA LEU A 50 -3.02 -15.13 -6.52
C LEU A 50 -2.38 -13.74 -6.49
N MET A 51 -2.71 -12.88 -7.45
CA MET A 51 -2.26 -11.48 -7.46
C MET A 51 -2.74 -10.74 -6.21
N CYS A 52 -4.03 -10.83 -5.85
CA CYS A 52 -4.57 -10.22 -4.63
C CYS A 52 -3.89 -10.73 -3.36
N PHE A 53 -3.57 -12.03 -3.30
CA PHE A 53 -2.86 -12.61 -2.16
C PHE A 53 -1.44 -12.02 -2.04
N CYS A 54 -0.70 -11.95 -3.14
CA CYS A 54 0.65 -11.37 -3.15
C CYS A 54 0.64 -9.88 -2.78
N THR A 55 -0.30 -9.09 -3.30
CA THR A 55 -0.40 -7.66 -2.97
C THR A 55 -0.75 -7.46 -1.50
N ALA A 56 -1.71 -8.22 -0.97
CA ALA A 56 -2.07 -8.17 0.45
C ALA A 56 -0.90 -8.58 1.35
N GLN A 57 -0.17 -9.65 1.00
CA GLN A 57 0.99 -10.10 1.76
C GLN A 57 2.12 -9.06 1.77
N ALA A 58 2.41 -8.42 0.63
CA ALA A 58 3.39 -7.35 0.54
C ALA A 58 2.96 -6.11 1.33
N ALA A 59 1.69 -5.72 1.21
CA ALA A 59 1.14 -4.59 1.93
C ALA A 59 1.17 -4.81 3.45
N HIS A 60 0.86 -6.03 3.91
CA HIS A 60 0.90 -6.38 5.32
C HIS A 60 2.29 -6.20 5.96
N LYS A 61 3.36 -6.44 5.19
CA LYS A 61 4.76 -6.25 5.61
C LYS A 61 5.18 -4.78 5.68
N THR A 62 4.35 -3.85 5.22
CA THR A 62 4.65 -2.40 5.17
C THR A 62 3.74 -1.66 6.15
N PRO A 63 4.20 -1.38 7.40
CA PRO A 63 3.36 -0.77 8.43
C PRO A 63 2.77 0.59 8.03
N GLN A 64 3.46 1.34 7.18
CA GLN A 64 3.03 2.66 6.71
C GLN A 64 1.74 2.61 5.89
N PHE A 65 1.41 1.47 5.26
CA PHE A 65 0.14 1.30 4.54
C PHE A 65 -1.08 1.14 5.45
N ARG A 66 -0.86 1.04 6.77
CA ARG A 66 -1.95 1.04 7.75
C ARG A 66 -2.29 2.46 8.25
N LEU A 67 -1.52 3.48 7.83
CA LEU A 67 -1.72 4.87 8.21
C LEU A 67 -2.43 5.63 7.08
N LEU A 68 -3.64 6.12 7.36
CA LEU A 68 -4.46 6.84 6.40
C LEU A 68 -4.55 8.33 6.75
N PRO A 69 -4.07 9.24 5.89
CA PRO A 69 -4.37 10.66 6.02
C PRO A 69 -5.86 10.92 5.70
N ALA A 70 -6.58 11.53 6.64
CA ALA A 70 -7.99 11.88 6.50
C ALA A 70 -8.23 13.32 6.96
N GLY A 71 -8.14 14.27 6.02
CA GLY A 71 -8.16 15.70 6.34
C GLY A 71 -6.96 16.07 7.22
N GLU A 72 -7.21 16.71 8.37
CA GLU A 72 -6.18 17.09 9.34
C GLU A 72 -5.75 15.96 10.29
N LYS A 73 -6.28 14.74 10.10
CA LYS A 73 -6.07 13.61 11.00
C LYS A 73 -5.31 12.47 10.33
N MET A 74 -4.59 11.70 11.12
CA MET A 74 -4.04 10.41 10.71
C MET A 74 -4.76 9.29 11.47
N LEU A 75 -5.27 8.33 10.70
CA LEU A 75 -6.05 7.19 11.17
C LEU A 75 -5.32 5.87 10.96
#